data_AF-A0A7V9IBP6-F1
#
_entry.id   AF-A0A7V9IBP6-F1
#
_cell.length_a   1.000
_cell.length_b   1.000
_cell.length_c   1.000
_cell.angle_alpha   90.00
_cell.angle_beta   90.00
_cell.angle_gamma   90.00
#
_symmetry.space_group_name_H-M   'P 1'
#
loop_
_entity.id
_entity.type
_entity.pdbx_description
1 polymer ?
#
loop_
_entity_poly.entity_id
_entity_poly.type
_entity_poly.pdbx_seq_one_letter_code
_entity_poly.pdbx_strand_id
1 'polypeptide(L)'
;TLSRNTLLELLQSHPALAQALLASLGGLVRRLTEQAADLVFLDLHGRVAKLLLSLAEERGRHEDQLVLLDLQVTQGDLAAMVGGSRQSVNHILHAFQRRGYLDIEGRRIALKDLPALARRAGL
;
A
#
# COMPACT_ATOMS: atom_id res chain seq x y z
N THR A 1 -8.67 -26.00 -7.05
CA THR A 1 -8.48 -25.51 -5.67
C THR A 1 -7.98 -26.66 -4.83
N LEU A 2 -6.94 -26.48 -4.01
CA LEU A 2 -6.37 -27.55 -3.18
C LEU A 2 -7.36 -27.90 -2.05
N SER A 3 -7.66 -29.19 -1.84
CA SER A 3 -8.65 -29.59 -0.81
C SER A 3 -8.07 -29.42 0.60
N ARG A 4 -8.93 -29.18 1.60
CA ARG A 4 -8.49 -29.07 3.01
C ARG A 4 -7.73 -30.31 3.47
N ASN A 5 -8.20 -31.51 3.11
CA ASN A 5 -7.57 -32.76 3.52
C ASN A 5 -6.20 -32.93 2.89
N THR A 6 -6.08 -32.68 1.58
CA THR A 6 -4.80 -32.71 0.87
C THR A 6 -3.80 -31.70 1.44
N LEU A 7 -4.26 -30.51 1.83
CA LEU A 7 -3.39 -29.52 2.47
C LEU A 7 -2.88 -30.03 3.83
N LEU A 8 -3.75 -30.60 4.66
CA LEU A 8 -3.36 -31.11 5.98
C LEU A 8 -2.36 -32.28 5.87
N GLU A 9 -2.54 -33.18 4.91
CA GLU A 9 -1.60 -34.26 4.63
C GLU A 9 -0.22 -33.74 4.19
N LEU A 10 -0.21 -32.73 3.30
CA LEU A 10 1.03 -32.08 2.88
C LEU A 10 1.75 -31.37 4.03
N LEU A 11 0.99 -30.73 4.92
CA LEU A 11 1.55 -30.04 6.10
C LEU A 11 2.15 -31.03 7.11
N GLN A 12 1.55 -32.21 7.29
CA GLN A 12 2.09 -33.26 8.16
C GLN A 12 3.35 -33.90 7.58
N SER A 13 3.38 -34.12 6.27
CA SER A 13 4.52 -34.76 5.58
C SER A 13 5.69 -33.80 5.34
N HIS A 14 5.45 -32.48 5.33
CA HIS A 14 6.47 -31.47 5.06
C HIS A 14 6.44 -30.34 6.11
N PRO A 15 7.14 -30.50 7.27
CA PRO A 15 7.15 -29.50 8.34
C PRO A 15 7.62 -28.10 7.90
N ALA A 16 8.52 -28.02 6.91
CA ALA A 16 8.96 -26.75 6.33
C ALA A 16 7.81 -25.98 5.64
N LEU A 17 6.84 -26.70 5.05
CA LEU A 17 5.65 -26.10 4.45
C LEU A 17 4.75 -25.47 5.51
N ALA A 18 4.62 -26.12 6.68
CA ALA A 18 3.87 -25.58 7.80
C ALA A 18 4.49 -24.29 8.35
N GLN A 19 5.82 -24.24 8.48
CA GLN A 19 6.53 -23.03 8.89
C GLN A 19 6.34 -21.88 7.89
N ALA A 20 6.46 -22.16 6.59
CA ALA A 20 6.24 -21.17 5.54
C ALA A 20 4.79 -20.65 5.53
N LEU A 21 3.80 -21.54 5.72
CA LEU A 21 2.40 -21.17 5.79
C LEU A 21 2.11 -20.29 7.02
N LEU A 22 2.64 -20.66 8.19
CA LEU A 22 2.52 -19.86 9.42
C LEU A 22 3.16 -18.47 9.27
N ALA A 23 4.34 -18.38 8.67
CA ALA A 23 4.98 -17.10 8.39
C ALA A 23 4.13 -16.23 7.44
N SER A 24 3.58 -16.82 6.38
CA SER A 24 2.69 -16.12 5.44
C SER A 24 1.40 -15.63 6.11
N LEU A 25 0.76 -16.46 6.93
CA LEU A 25 -0.43 -16.10 7.72
C LEU A 25 -0.12 -15.01 8.75
N GLY A 26 1.00 -15.10 9.47
CA GLY A 26 1.44 -14.05 10.39
C GLY A 26 1.68 -12.72 9.67
N GLY A 27 2.29 -12.76 8.48
CA GLY A 27 2.42 -11.60 7.61
C GLY A 27 1.07 -11.02 7.18
N LEU A 28 0.10 -11.87 6.84
CA LEU A 28 -1.26 -11.44 6.49
C LEU A 28 -1.97 -10.77 7.68
N VAL A 29 -1.93 -11.38 8.87
CA VAL A 29 -2.53 -10.82 10.08
C VAL A 29 -1.94 -9.45 10.39
N ARG A 30 -0.60 -9.32 10.39
CA ARG A 30 0.06 -8.04 10.64
C ARG A 30 -0.37 -6.96 9.65
N ARG A 31 -0.42 -7.26 8.35
CA ARG A 31 -0.91 -6.31 7.32
C ARG A 31 -2.35 -5.87 7.60
N LEU A 32 -3.24 -6.80 7.94
CA LEU A 32 -4.63 -6.47 8.25
C LEU A 32 -4.75 -5.63 9.53
N THR A 33 -3.93 -5.90 10.55
CA THR A 33 -3.89 -5.11 11.79
C THR A 33 -3.35 -3.71 11.56
N GLU A 34 -2.31 -3.56 10.74
CA GLU A 34 -1.79 -2.24 10.34
C GLU A 34 -2.83 -1.45 9.54
N GLN A 35 -3.54 -2.09 8.62
CA GLN A 35 -4.64 -1.46 7.89
C GLN A 35 -5.78 -1.02 8.83
N ALA A 36 -6.14 -1.85 9.81
CA ALA A 36 -7.14 -1.49 10.82
C ALA A 36 -6.68 -0.33 11.71
N ALA A 37 -5.40 -0.32 12.12
CA ALA A 37 -4.81 0.78 12.86
C ALA A 37 -4.82 2.07 12.02
N ASP A 38 -4.44 2.00 10.75
CA ASP A 38 -4.48 3.13 9.83
C ASP A 38 -5.91 3.68 9.65
N LEU A 39 -6.94 2.84 9.70
CA LEU A 39 -8.33 3.30 9.69
C LEU A 39 -8.72 4.06 10.96
N VAL A 40 -8.13 3.71 12.10
CA VAL A 40 -8.41 4.33 13.42
C VAL A 40 -7.58 5.60 13.63
N PHE A 41 -6.32 5.61 13.20
CA PHE A 41 -5.35 6.65 13.53
C PHE A 41 -5.06 7.62 12.38
N LEU A 42 -5.29 7.23 11.13
CA LEU A 42 -5.09 8.09 9.97
C LEU A 42 -6.43 8.45 9.35
N ASP A 43 -6.61 9.73 9.05
CA ASP A 43 -7.66 10.15 8.12
C ASP A 43 -7.33 9.61 6.71
N LEU A 44 -8.28 9.73 5.78
CA LEU A 44 -8.07 9.21 4.42
C LEU A 44 -6.84 9.84 3.74
N HIS A 45 -6.46 11.07 4.08
CA HIS A 45 -5.22 11.68 3.57
C HIS A 45 -3.98 10.91 4.04
N GLY A 46 -3.89 10.60 5.32
CA GLY A 46 -2.74 9.86 5.85
C GLY A 46 -2.61 8.47 5.25
N ARG A 47 -3.73 7.77 5.05
CA ARG A 47 -3.72 6.44 4.39
C ARG A 47 -3.26 6.50 2.93
N VAL A 48 -3.69 7.51 2.18
CA VAL A 48 -3.23 7.72 0.80
C VAL A 48 -1.73 8.04 0.77
N ALA A 49 -1.25 8.90 1.67
CA ALA A 49 0.17 9.23 1.76
C ALA A 49 1.01 7.98 2.09
N LYS A 50 0.58 7.17 3.07
CA LYS A 50 1.25 5.94 3.47
C LYS A 50 1.30 4.93 2.32
N LEU A 51 0.19 4.72 1.62
CA LEU A 51 0.14 3.84 0.46
C LEU A 51 1.12 4.28 -0.64
N LEU A 52 1.17 5.58 -0.95
CA LEU A 52 2.09 6.09 -1.97
C LEU A 52 3.56 5.87 -1.58
N LEU A 53 3.91 6.06 -0.30
CA LEU A 53 5.25 5.78 0.21
C LEU A 53 5.59 4.29 0.15
N SER A 54 4.67 3.40 0.55
CA SER A 54 4.89 1.95 0.43
C SER A 54 5.06 1.51 -1.03
N LEU A 55 4.26 2.04 -1.96
CA LEU A 55 4.44 1.77 -3.39
C LEU A 55 5.78 2.29 -3.92
N ALA A 56 6.26 3.41 -3.38
CA ALA A 56 7.55 4.01 -3.74
C ALA A 56 8.72 3.15 -3.25
N GLU A 57 8.62 2.59 -2.04
CA GLU A 57 9.60 1.64 -1.53
C GLU A 57 9.62 0.34 -2.34
N GLU A 58 8.45 -0.20 -2.70
CA GLU A 58 8.36 -1.47 -3.42
C GLU A 58 8.73 -1.37 -4.91
N ARG A 59 8.35 -0.26 -5.56
CA ARG A 59 8.32 -0.15 -7.04
C ARG A 59 8.84 1.18 -7.58
N GLY A 60 9.22 2.11 -6.72
CA GLY A 60 9.66 3.44 -7.12
C GLY A 60 10.98 3.40 -7.89
N ARG A 61 11.06 4.21 -8.94
CA ARG A 61 12.32 4.51 -9.62
C ARG A 61 12.82 5.86 -9.13
N HIS A 62 14.04 5.89 -8.64
CA HIS A 62 14.66 7.12 -8.17
C HIS A 62 15.25 7.86 -9.38
N GLU A 63 14.80 9.09 -9.61
CA GLU A 63 15.35 9.99 -10.63
C GLU A 63 15.62 11.35 -9.96
N ASP A 64 16.89 11.73 -9.88
CA ASP A 64 17.36 12.91 -9.15
C ASP A 64 16.86 12.95 -7.69
N GLN A 65 16.01 13.93 -7.36
CA GLN A 65 15.40 14.11 -6.04
C GLN A 65 13.95 13.63 -5.98
N LEU A 66 13.48 12.92 -7.02
CA LEU A 66 12.11 12.46 -7.17
C LEU A 66 12.04 10.93 -7.09
N VAL A 67 10.91 10.43 -6.60
CA VAL A 67 10.56 9.01 -6.74
C VAL A 67 9.39 8.89 -7.71
N LEU A 68 9.64 8.24 -8.84
CA LEU A 68 8.66 8.00 -9.88
C LEU A 68 7.94 6.68 -9.65
N LEU A 69 6.61 6.77 -9.62
CA LEU A 69 5.68 5.66 -9.53
C LEU A 69 4.96 5.51 -10.86
N ASP A 70 5.16 4.38 -11.54
CA ASP A 70 4.28 3.98 -12.63
C ASP A 70 3.12 3.16 -12.05
N LEU A 71 1.97 3.82 -11.86
CA LEU A 71 0.80 3.15 -11.31
C LEU A 71 0.20 2.23 -12.39
N GLN A 72 0.61 0.97 -12.34
CA GLN A 72 -0.07 -0.15 -12.99
C GLN A 72 -1.48 -0.41 -12.40
N VAL A 73 -1.84 0.32 -11.35
CA VAL A 73 -3.13 0.24 -10.64
C VAL A 73 -3.98 1.46 -10.96
N THR A 74 -5.29 1.26 -11.07
CA THR A 74 -6.22 2.36 -11.27
C THR A 74 -6.44 3.12 -9.96
N GLN A 75 -6.98 4.33 -10.03
CA GLN A 75 -7.39 5.06 -8.82
C GLN A 75 -8.56 4.41 -8.09
N GLY A 76 -9.35 3.56 -8.76
CA GLY A 76 -10.35 2.72 -8.11
C GLY A 76 -9.68 1.67 -7.23
N ASP A 77 -8.60 1.07 -7.71
CA ASP A 77 -7.80 0.11 -6.95
C ASP A 77 -7.13 0.78 -5.75
N LEU A 78 -6.54 1.98 -5.94
CA LEU A 78 -6.00 2.77 -4.84
C LEU A 78 -7.06 3.04 -3.77
N ALA A 79 -8.28 3.40 -4.18
CA ALA A 79 -9.40 3.64 -3.28
C ALA A 79 -9.81 2.40 -2.48
N ALA A 80 -9.84 1.23 -3.12
CA ALA A 80 -10.08 -0.04 -2.44
C ALA A 80 -8.98 -0.34 -1.40
N MET A 81 -7.71 -0.06 -1.71
CA MET A 81 -6.57 -0.29 -0.82
C MET A 81 -6.59 0.59 0.44
N VAL A 82 -7.09 1.84 0.35
CA VAL A 82 -7.17 2.77 1.49
C VAL A 82 -8.53 2.83 2.18
N GLY A 83 -9.49 2.00 1.74
CA GLY A 83 -10.86 2.00 2.28
C GLY A 83 -11.59 3.32 2.04
N GLY A 84 -11.53 3.85 0.81
CA GLY A 84 -12.19 5.11 0.42
C GLY A 84 -12.94 5.00 -0.90
N SER A 85 -13.59 6.09 -1.31
CA SER A 85 -14.17 6.19 -2.66
C SER A 85 -13.12 6.67 -3.67
N ARG A 86 -13.29 6.30 -4.95
CA ARG A 86 -12.45 6.82 -6.04
C ARG A 86 -12.45 8.35 -6.07
N GLN A 87 -13.60 8.99 -5.84
CA GLN A 87 -13.72 10.45 -5.82
C GLN A 87 -12.89 11.07 -4.69
N SER A 88 -12.95 10.49 -3.50
CA SER A 88 -12.20 10.97 -2.34
C SER A 88 -10.69 10.84 -2.55
N VAL A 89 -10.21 9.70 -3.07
CA VAL A 89 -8.80 9.51 -3.39
C VAL A 89 -8.34 10.51 -4.46
N ASN A 90 -9.12 10.73 -5.52
CA ASN A 90 -8.79 11.72 -6.53
C ASN A 90 -8.66 13.13 -5.94
N HIS A 91 -9.61 13.51 -5.08
CA HIS A 91 -9.58 14.79 -4.40
C HIS A 91 -8.30 14.97 -3.56
N ILE A 92 -7.89 13.92 -2.85
CA ILE A 92 -6.68 13.91 -2.03
C ILE A 92 -5.42 13.98 -2.89
N LEU A 93 -5.32 13.20 -3.95
CA LEU A 93 -4.20 13.23 -4.89
C LEU A 93 -4.02 14.64 -5.48
N HIS A 94 -5.12 15.27 -5.93
CA HIS A 94 -5.06 16.66 -6.36
C HIS A 94 -4.73 17.64 -5.24
N ALA A 95 -5.16 17.39 -4.00
CA ALA A 95 -4.78 18.23 -2.86
C ALA A 95 -3.29 18.11 -2.53
N PHE A 96 -2.70 16.93 -2.65
CA PHE A 96 -1.26 16.72 -2.52
C PHE A 96 -0.48 17.40 -3.64
N GLN A 97 -0.98 17.33 -4.88
CA GLN A 97 -0.39 18.03 -6.00
C GLN A 97 -0.42 19.56 -5.81
N ARG A 98 -1.56 20.13 -5.41
CA ARG A 98 -1.65 21.58 -5.11
C ARG A 98 -0.72 22.04 -3.99
N ARG A 99 -0.38 21.14 -3.06
CA ARG A 99 0.57 21.41 -1.96
C ARG A 99 2.02 21.17 -2.35
N GLY A 100 2.28 20.69 -3.57
CA GLY A 100 3.63 20.41 -4.07
C GLY A 100 4.25 19.11 -3.56
N TYR A 101 3.46 18.21 -2.94
CA TYR A 101 3.99 16.95 -2.38
C TYR A 101 4.30 15.93 -3.47
N LEU A 102 3.56 15.99 -4.58
CA LEU A 102 3.70 15.11 -5.73
C LEU A 102 3.25 15.83 -7.00
N ASP A 103 3.59 15.30 -8.16
CA ASP A 103 2.97 15.64 -9.44
C ASP A 103 2.35 14.40 -10.07
N ILE A 104 1.28 14.60 -10.85
CA ILE A 104 0.54 13.51 -11.51
C ILE A 104 0.55 13.76 -13.01
N GLU A 105 1.06 12.79 -13.75
CA GLU A 105 1.10 12.79 -15.21
C GLU A 105 0.47 11.50 -15.75
N GLY A 106 -0.83 11.55 -16.01
CA GLY A 106 -1.60 10.39 -16.46
C GLY A 106 -1.64 9.27 -15.40
N ARG A 107 -0.87 8.20 -15.62
CA ARG A 107 -0.71 7.08 -14.67
C ARG A 107 0.59 7.15 -13.86
N ARG A 108 1.40 8.17 -14.08
CA ARG A 108 2.64 8.37 -13.34
C ARG A 108 2.42 9.35 -12.20
N ILE A 109 3.01 9.04 -11.05
CA ILE A 109 3.09 9.95 -9.92
C ILE A 109 4.57 10.19 -9.62
N ALA A 110 4.99 11.44 -9.60
CA ALA A 110 6.31 11.85 -9.13
C ALA A 110 6.18 12.36 -7.70
N LEU A 111 6.77 11.67 -6.73
CA LEU A 111 6.83 12.14 -5.34
C LEU A 111 7.95 13.17 -5.20
N LYS A 112 7.61 14.38 -4.75
CA LYS A 112 8.52 15.53 -4.66
C LYS A 112 8.95 15.85 -3.24
N ASP A 113 8.09 15.61 -2.26
CA ASP A 113 8.36 15.86 -0.85
C ASP A 113 7.99 14.63 -0.03
N LEU A 114 8.91 13.65 -0.01
CA LEU A 114 8.78 12.44 0.80
C LEU A 114 8.65 12.78 2.29
N PRO A 115 9.41 13.73 2.87
CA PRO A 115 9.22 14.13 4.27
C PRO A 115 7.80 14.64 4.59
N ALA A 116 7.18 15.43 3.71
CA ALA A 116 5.80 15.90 3.93
C ALA A 116 4.78 14.76 3.82
N LEU A 117 4.98 13.84 2.88
CA LEU A 117 4.15 12.64 2.77
C LEU A 117 4.30 11.74 4.00
N ALA A 118 5.52 11.57 4.53
CA ALA A 118 5.79 10.79 5.74
C ALA A 118 5.07 11.39 6.96
N ARG A 119 5.17 12.70 7.17
CA ARG A 119 4.40 13.41 8.21
C ARG A 119 2.90 13.20 8.07
N ARG A 120 2.37 13.14 6.84
CA ARG A 120 0.95 12.82 6.61
C ARG A 120 0.60 11.36 6.87
N ALA A 121 1.51 10.45 6.56
CA ALA A 121 1.39 9.03 6.84
C ALA A 121 1.56 8.68 8.34
N GLY A 122 1.95 9.65 9.18
CA GLY A 122 2.26 9.41 10.60
C GLY A 122 3.57 8.65 10.80
N LEU A 123 4.51 8.79 9.84
CA LEU A 123 5.85 8.19 9.83
C LEU A 123 6.93 9.23 10.13
#